data_AF-A0A934BY53-F1
#
_entry.id   AF-A0A934BY53-F1
#
_cell.length_a   1.000
_cell.length_b   1.000
_cell.length_c   1.000
_cell.angle_alpha   90.00
_cell.angle_beta   90.00
_cell.angle_gamma   90.00
#
_symmetry.space_group_name_H-M   'P 1'
#
loop_
_entity.id
_entity.type
_entity.pdbx_description
1 polymer ?
#
loop_
_entity_poly.entity_id
_entity_poly.type
_entity_poly.pdbx_seq_one_letter_code
_entity_poly.pdbx_strand_id
1 'polypeptide(L)'
;MTVTAYCSCSKCCGRHAAGYFASGEKVYWGGVAADWRLLPPGTKVEIQGFIGTFEVEDTGRVIKGARLDIWMPTHQEAKEFGCQKLWVARNCE
;
A
#
# COMPACT_ATOMS: atom_id res chain seq x y z
N MET A 1 7.06 9.16 -6.22
CA MET A 1 5.97 8.45 -6.95
C MET A 1 4.61 8.94 -6.45
N THR A 2 3.47 8.54 -7.06
CA THR A 2 2.15 8.88 -6.49
C THR A 2 1.84 7.91 -5.35
N VAL A 3 1.57 8.41 -4.16
CA VAL A 3 1.22 7.61 -2.98
C VAL A 3 -0.20 7.95 -2.54
N THR A 4 -1.05 6.95 -2.41
CA THR A 4 -2.39 7.04 -1.83
C THR A 4 -2.49 6.16 -0.60
N ALA A 5 -3.66 6.14 0.05
CA ALA A 5 -3.96 5.18 1.09
C ALA A 5 -5.32 4.51 0.86
N TYR A 6 -5.46 3.30 1.39
CA TYR A 6 -6.68 2.51 1.37
C TYR A 6 -6.87 1.81 2.72
N CYS A 7 -8.05 1.25 2.95
CA CYS A 7 -8.33 0.42 4.12
C CYS A 7 -9.12 -0.82 3.72
N SER A 8 -9.32 -1.74 4.65
CA SER A 8 -10.00 -3.02 4.37
C SER A 8 -11.52 -2.93 4.17
N CYS A 9 -12.12 -1.73 4.14
CA CYS A 9 -13.57 -1.61 4.00
C CYS A 9 -14.05 -1.94 2.58
N SER A 10 -15.33 -2.28 2.44
CA SER A 10 -15.95 -2.61 1.16
C SER A 10 -15.91 -1.47 0.13
N LYS A 11 -15.78 -0.21 0.56
CA LYS A 11 -15.64 0.93 -0.37
C LYS A 11 -14.29 0.94 -1.08
N CYS A 12 -13.23 0.54 -0.38
CA CYS A 12 -11.86 0.50 -0.91
C CYS A 12 -11.58 -0.83 -1.60
N CYS A 13 -11.94 -1.95 -0.97
CA CYS A 13 -11.58 -3.30 -1.45
C CYS A 13 -12.72 -4.03 -2.19
N GLY A 14 -13.94 -3.50 -2.21
CA GLY A 14 -15.08 -4.16 -2.84
C GLY A 14 -15.32 -5.56 -2.26
N ARG A 15 -15.40 -6.57 -3.14
CA ARG A 15 -15.54 -7.98 -2.76
C ARG A 15 -14.32 -8.57 -2.03
N HIS A 16 -13.20 -7.86 -2.03
CA HIS A 16 -11.94 -8.28 -1.40
C HIS A 16 -11.77 -7.69 0.01
N ALA A 17 -12.82 -7.13 0.60
CA ALA A 17 -12.85 -6.59 1.96
C ALA A 17 -12.81 -7.66 3.07
N ALA A 18 -11.97 -8.69 2.90
CA ALA A 18 -11.82 -9.82 3.83
C ALA A 18 -10.74 -9.57 4.90
N GLY A 19 -9.97 -8.49 4.78
CA GLY A 19 -8.89 -8.16 5.72
C GLY A 19 -7.59 -8.95 5.50
N TYR A 20 -7.32 -9.33 4.26
CA TYR A 20 -6.07 -9.98 3.85
C TYR A 20 -5.47 -9.25 2.65
N PHE A 21 -4.14 -9.19 2.59
CA PHE A 21 -3.40 -8.72 1.43
C PHE A 21 -3.40 -9.79 0.31
N ALA A 22 -3.08 -9.39 -0.92
CA ALA A 22 -2.93 -10.34 -2.02
C ALA A 22 -1.80 -11.37 -1.82
N SER A 23 -0.81 -11.10 -0.96
CA SER A 23 0.19 -12.08 -0.51
C SER A 23 -0.40 -13.22 0.32
N GLY A 24 -1.58 -13.04 0.91
CA GLY A 24 -2.24 -13.99 1.80
C GLY A 24 -2.12 -13.64 3.28
N GLU A 25 -1.28 -12.67 3.64
CA GLU A 25 -1.13 -12.21 5.03
C GLU A 25 -2.34 -11.40 5.51
N LYS A 26 -2.62 -11.48 6.81
CA LYS A 26 -3.64 -10.63 7.44
C LYS A 26 -3.16 -9.19 7.42
N VAL A 27 -4.05 -8.24 7.12
CA VAL A 27 -3.65 -6.83 7.02
C VAL A 27 -3.01 -6.30 8.30
N TYR A 28 -1.92 -5.54 8.13
CA TYR A 28 -1.17 -4.90 9.21
C TYR A 28 -0.57 -3.55 8.76
N TRP A 29 -0.26 -2.70 9.73
CA TRP A 29 0.42 -1.42 9.47
C TRP A 29 1.85 -1.67 8.96
N GLY A 30 2.15 -1.19 7.76
CA GLY A 30 3.41 -1.46 7.07
C GLY A 30 3.21 -2.16 5.73
N GLY A 31 2.07 -2.81 5.50
CA GLY A 31 1.72 -3.38 4.20
C GLY A 31 1.31 -2.31 3.18
N VAL A 32 1.82 -2.42 1.96
CA VAL A 32 1.48 -1.53 0.85
C VAL A 32 1.07 -2.29 -0.41
N ALA A 33 0.20 -1.68 -1.21
CA ALA A 33 -0.13 -2.15 -2.54
C ALA A 33 0.76 -1.48 -3.60
N ALA A 34 1.25 -2.28 -4.55
CA ALA A 34 2.06 -1.79 -5.67
C ALA A 34 1.76 -2.53 -6.98
N ASP A 35 2.39 -2.06 -8.07
CA ASP A 35 2.49 -2.83 -9.31
C ASP A 35 3.58 -3.89 -9.18
N TRP A 36 3.20 -5.16 -9.03
CA TRP A 36 4.13 -6.27 -8.83
C TRP A 36 5.14 -6.50 -9.97
N ARG A 37 4.91 -5.91 -11.15
CA ARG A 37 5.89 -5.95 -12.24
C ARG A 37 7.09 -5.02 -12.00
N LEU A 38 6.91 -4.01 -11.14
CA LEU A 38 7.94 -3.02 -10.79
C LEU A 38 8.46 -3.22 -9.36
N LEU A 39 7.56 -3.50 -8.42
CA LEU A 39 7.86 -3.80 -7.03
C LEU A 39 7.19 -5.13 -6.68
N PRO A 40 7.89 -6.27 -6.85
CA PRO A 40 7.34 -7.59 -6.52
C PRO A 40 6.93 -7.72 -5.05
N PRO A 41 6.05 -8.67 -4.70
CA PRO A 41 5.73 -9.00 -3.31
C PRO A 41 7.00 -9.21 -2.46
N GLY A 42 6.97 -8.76 -1.21
CA GLY A 42 8.11 -8.81 -0.29
C GLY A 42 9.15 -7.71 -0.50
N THR A 43 8.96 -6.83 -1.50
CA THR A 43 9.86 -5.67 -1.66
C THR A 43 9.69 -4.72 -0.49
N LYS A 44 10.80 -4.44 0.20
CA LYS A 44 10.87 -3.45 1.28
C LYS A 44 11.10 -2.04 0.72
N VAL A 45 10.33 -1.07 1.21
CA VAL A 45 10.42 0.34 0.81
C VAL A 45 10.38 1.28 2.01
N GLU A 46 11.00 2.44 1.86
CA GLU A 46 10.89 3.57 2.79
C GLU A 46 10.12 4.70 2.14
N ILE A 47 9.16 5.27 2.89
CA ILE A 47 8.26 6.31 2.40
C ILE A 47 8.57 7.59 3.15
N GLN A 48 8.90 8.65 2.43
CA GLN A 48 9.19 9.95 3.02
C GLN A 48 8.02 10.42 3.89
N GLY A 49 8.33 10.82 5.13
CA GLY A 49 7.34 11.30 6.11
C GLY A 49 6.79 10.19 7.02
N PHE A 50 7.15 8.93 6.78
CA PHE A 50 6.85 7.82 7.68
C PHE A 50 8.13 7.27 8.30
N ILE A 51 8.02 6.79 9.54
CA ILE A 51 9.10 6.09 10.24
C ILE A 51 8.87 4.59 10.05
N GLY A 52 9.90 3.89 9.60
CA GLY A 52 9.90 2.44 9.44
C GLY A 52 9.92 1.97 7.99
N THR A 53 10.02 0.65 7.84
CA THR A 53 10.03 -0.03 6.54
C THR A 53 8.64 -0.57 6.23
N PHE A 54 8.22 -0.36 4.99
CA PHE A 54 6.98 -0.89 4.45
C PHE A 54 7.27 -2.05 3.51
N GLU A 55 6.36 -3.00 3.42
CA GLU A 55 6.52 -4.20 2.59
C GLU A 55 5.40 -4.28 1.56
N VAL A 56 5.76 -4.58 0.32
CA VAL A 56 4.79 -4.80 -0.75
C VAL A 56 4.09 -6.13 -0.51
N GLU A 57 2.86 -6.05 -0.01
CA GLU A 57 2.03 -7.20 0.33
C GLU A 57 0.84 -7.33 -0.61
N ASP A 58 0.41 -6.22 -1.20
CA ASP A 58 -0.84 -6.16 -1.94
C ASP A 58 -0.69 -5.65 -3.37
N THR A 59 -1.74 -5.83 -4.17
CA THR A 59 -1.83 -5.24 -5.52
C THR A 59 -3.26 -4.85 -5.85
N GLY A 60 -3.40 -3.82 -6.69
CA GLY A 60 -4.69 -3.30 -7.11
C GLY A 60 -4.80 -3.21 -8.63
N ARG A 61 -6.02 -3.31 -9.14
CA ARG A 61 -6.28 -3.09 -10.58
C ARG A 61 -5.86 -1.67 -11.02
N VAL A 62 -6.06 -0.68 -10.15
CA VAL A 62 -5.71 0.73 -10.40
C VAL A 62 -4.29 1.12 -9.95
N ILE A 63 -3.62 0.24 -9.19
CA ILE A 63 -2.25 0.44 -8.73
C ILE A 63 -1.30 -0.14 -9.78
N LYS A 64 -0.95 0.71 -10.75
CA LYS A 64 -0.09 0.39 -11.90
C LYS A 64 0.99 1.45 -12.09
N GLY A 65 2.17 1.03 -12.54
CA GLY A 65 3.31 1.92 -12.74
C GLY A 65 3.87 2.47 -11.43
N ALA A 66 4.37 3.71 -11.47
CA ALA A 66 4.93 4.41 -10.30
C ALA A 66 3.85 4.92 -9.34
N ARG A 67 3.06 3.99 -8.79
CA ARG A 67 2.01 4.24 -7.80
C ARG A 67 2.13 3.26 -6.62
N LEU A 68 1.93 3.77 -5.41
CA LEU A 68 1.94 3.02 -4.16
C LEU A 68 0.65 3.33 -3.40
N ASP A 69 0.06 2.36 -2.71
CA ASP A 69 -1.11 2.55 -1.86
C ASP A 69 -0.84 2.02 -0.46
N ILE A 70 -0.86 2.87 0.56
CA ILE A 70 -0.56 2.48 1.94
C ILE A 70 -1.82 1.92 2.59
N TRP A 71 -1.73 0.75 3.21
CA TRP A 71 -2.84 0.25 4.01
C TRP A 71 -2.95 1.04 5.32
N MET A 72 -4.17 1.44 5.66
CA MET A 72 -4.53 2.12 6.91
C MET A 72 -5.67 1.40 7.63
N PRO A 73 -5.70 1.44 8.98
CA PRO A 73 -6.74 0.77 9.77
C PRO A 73 -8.17 1.24 9.45
N THR A 74 -8.36 2.53 9.20
CA THR A 74 -9.69 3.11 8.97
C THR A 74 -9.82 3.82 7.62
N HIS A 75 -11.06 3.90 7.13
CA HIS A 75 -11.36 4.65 5.91
C HIS A 75 -11.14 6.16 6.09
N GLN A 76 -11.32 6.66 7.31
CA GLN A 76 -11.16 8.08 7.61
C GLN A 76 -9.67 8.46 7.53
N GLU A 77 -8.77 7.68 8.12
CA GLU A 77 -7.32 7.91 8.01
C GLU A 77 -6.85 7.86 6.55
N ALA A 78 -7.31 6.86 5.78
CA ALA A 78 -6.97 6.75 4.36
C ALA A 78 -7.44 7.98 3.56
N LYS A 79 -8.62 8.50 3.89
CA LYS A 79 -9.18 9.69 3.24
C LYS A 79 -8.43 10.96 3.64
N GLU A 80 -8.05 11.10 4.90
CA GLU A 80 -7.27 12.24 5.42
C GLU A 80 -5.86 12.26 4.84
N PHE A 81 -5.24 11.09 4.64
CA PHE A 81 -3.97 10.98 3.95
C PHE A 81 -4.06 11.49 2.50
N GLY A 82 -5.14 11.15 1.80
CA GLY A 82 -5.40 11.63 0.44
C GLY A 82 -4.41 11.11 -0.60
N CYS A 83 -4.11 11.93 -1.60
CA CYS A 83 -3.18 11.60 -2.69
C CYS A 83 -1.99 12.55 -2.66
N GLN A 84 -0.79 11.98 -2.52
CA GLN A 84 0.43 12.76 -2.33
C GLN A 84 1.52 12.35 -3.33
N LYS A 85 2.45 13.27 -3.57
CA LYS A 85 3.69 13.00 -4.29
C LYS A 85 4.81 12.88 -3.28
N LEU A 86 5.19 11.65 -2.96
CA LEU A 86 6.22 11.35 -1.97
C LEU A 86 7.42 10.67 -2.63
N TRP A 87 8.60 10.89 -2.06
CA TRP A 87 9.75 10.07 -2.35
C TRP A 87 9.57 8.68 -1.72
N VAL A 88 9.87 7.65 -2.50
CA VAL A 88 9.83 6.26 -2.04
C VAL A 88 11.12 5.62 -2.50
N ALA A 89 11.91 5.14 -1.55
CA ALA A 89 13.15 4.43 -1.80
C ALA A 89 12.90 2.94 -1.64
N ARG A 90 13.42 2.14 -2.58
CA ARG A 90 13.48 0.69 -2.41
C ARG A 90 14.72 0.37 -1.58
N ASN A 91 14.55 -0.43 -0.53
CA ASN A 91 15.68 -0.95 0.22
C ASN A 91 16.27 -2.11 -0.60
N CYS A 92 17.48 -1.91 -1.11
CA CYS A 92 18.28 -2.96 -1.72
C CYS A 92 19.12 -3.59 -0.61
N GLU A 93 18.69 -4.75 -0.11
CA GLU A 93 19.57 -5.68 0.62
C GLU A 93 20.37 -6.52 -0.38
#